data_AF-A0AAE1U1Q3-F1
#
_entry.id   AF-A0AAE1U1Q3-F1
#
_cell.length_a   1.000
_cell.length_b   1.000
_cell.length_c   1.000
_cell.angle_alpha   90.00
_cell.angle_beta   90.00
_cell.angle_gamma   90.00
#
_symmetry.space_group_name_H-M   'P 1'
#
loop_
_entity.id
_entity.type
_entity.pdbx_description
1 polymer ?
#
loop_
_entity_poly.entity_id
_entity_poly.type
_entity_poly.pdbx_seq_one_letter_code
_entity_poly.pdbx_strand_id
1 'polypeptide(L)'
;MNSVCVFGLVLLVAAVGVMGEPTTEYPFCSKEISDKCPPIDGGDIVFFPDPEDCASYCECSSGEAFHFTCVGGLVYDVDSHICNWPTMVDCGDRPRPL
;
A
#
# COMPACT_ATOMS: atom_id res chain seq x y z
N MET A 1 35.74 13.55 -8.49
CA MET A 1 36.58 13.66 -9.70
C MET A 1 37.11 12.25 -10.00
N ASN A 2 36.63 11.65 -11.09
CA ASN A 2 37.02 10.37 -11.71
C ASN A 2 36.90 9.06 -10.91
N SER A 3 35.88 8.26 -11.23
CA SER A 3 36.07 6.86 -11.66
C SER A 3 34.84 6.37 -12.44
N VAL A 4 35.05 5.52 -13.44
CA VAL A 4 34.23 5.30 -14.64
C VAL A 4 32.91 4.56 -14.38
N CYS A 5 31.77 5.04 -14.92
CA CYS A 5 30.58 4.21 -15.14
C CYS A 5 30.10 4.33 -16.60
N VAL A 6 30.68 3.48 -17.43
CA VAL A 6 30.23 2.93 -18.72
C VAL A 6 29.02 3.64 -19.35
N PHE A 7 29.27 4.77 -19.97
CA PHE A 7 28.47 5.27 -21.09
C PHE A 7 28.98 4.59 -22.38
N GLY A 8 28.09 3.95 -23.14
CA GLY A 8 28.33 3.72 -24.56
C GLY A 8 28.41 2.27 -25.02
N LEU A 9 27.24 1.60 -25.07
CA LEU A 9 26.82 0.64 -26.12
C LEU A 9 25.46 0.05 -25.72
N VAL A 10 24.39 0.82 -25.86
CA VAL A 10 23.02 0.27 -25.85
C VAL A 10 22.34 0.72 -27.13
N LEU A 11 22.12 -0.24 -28.01
CA LEU A 11 21.46 -0.07 -29.31
C LEU A 11 20.04 0.47 -29.12
N LEU A 12 19.65 1.31 -30.07
CA LEU A 12 18.37 2.00 -30.20
C LEU A 12 17.15 1.12 -29.87
N VAL A 13 16.62 1.25 -28.65
CA VAL A 13 15.20 1.05 -28.41
C VAL A 13 14.66 2.39 -27.94
N ALA A 14 14.07 3.12 -28.89
CA ALA A 14 13.34 4.33 -28.63
C ALA A 14 12.22 4.02 -27.61
N ALA A 15 12.21 4.75 -26.50
CA ALA A 15 11.07 4.95 -25.59
C ALA A 15 10.07 3.77 -25.54
N VAL A 16 10.51 2.61 -25.06
CA VAL A 16 9.57 1.72 -24.38
C VAL A 16 9.63 2.15 -22.92
N GLY A 17 8.55 2.79 -22.45
CA GLY A 17 8.46 3.24 -21.07
C GLY A 17 8.79 2.09 -20.13
N VAL A 18 9.93 2.19 -19.45
CA VAL A 18 10.19 1.43 -18.23
C VAL A 18 9.89 2.39 -17.08
N MET A 19 8.61 2.67 -16.88
CA MET A 19 8.11 3.37 -15.70
C MET A 19 7.09 2.45 -15.04
N GLY A 20 7.64 1.46 -14.35
CA GLY A 20 6.92 0.40 -13.67
C GLY A 20 7.98 -0.38 -12.92
N GLU A 21 8.43 0.22 -11.81
CA GLU A 21 9.06 -0.54 -10.74
C GLU A 21 8.23 -1.80 -10.45
N PRO A 22 8.86 -2.95 -10.18
CA PRO A 22 8.14 -4.21 -10.07
C PRO A 22 7.14 -4.08 -8.92
N THR A 23 5.86 -3.91 -9.24
CA THR A 23 4.79 -3.97 -8.25
C THR A 23 4.72 -5.42 -7.79
N THR A 24 5.47 -5.74 -6.75
CA THR A 24 5.28 -6.94 -5.95
C THR A 24 3.91 -6.83 -5.29
N GLU A 25 2.86 -7.07 -6.06
CA GLU A 25 1.45 -7.12 -5.69
C GLU A 25 1.16 -8.45 -4.95
N TYR A 26 2.01 -8.74 -3.95
CA TYR A 26 1.87 -9.79 -2.95
C TYR A 26 1.07 -9.22 -1.75
N PRO A 27 0.69 -10.00 -0.70
CA PRO A 27 -0.35 -9.64 0.30
C PRO A 27 0.06 -8.53 1.28
N PHE A 28 0.84 -7.57 0.80
CA PHE A 28 1.44 -6.47 1.51
C PHE A 28 0.93 -5.17 0.91
N CYS A 29 0.87 -4.14 1.74
CA CYS A 29 0.58 -2.79 1.30
C CYS A 29 1.81 -2.14 0.64
N SER A 30 1.65 -0.92 0.14
CA SER A 30 2.77 -0.19 -0.47
C SER A 30 3.92 -0.03 0.53
N LYS A 31 5.15 0.00 0.01
CA LYS A 31 6.35 0.21 0.83
C LYS A 31 6.25 1.48 1.68
N GLU A 32 5.59 2.52 1.18
CA GLU A 32 5.39 3.79 1.88
C GLU A 32 4.51 3.65 3.13
N ILE A 33 3.60 2.66 3.13
CA ILE A 33 2.81 2.27 4.29
C ILE A 33 3.65 1.37 5.21
N SER A 34 4.37 0.37 4.69
CA SER A 34 5.28 -0.47 5.49
C SER A 34 6.35 0.36 6.22
N ASP A 35 6.91 1.40 5.58
CA ASP A 35 7.91 2.29 6.18
C ASP A 35 7.38 3.07 7.41
N LYS A 36 6.05 3.12 7.60
CA LYS A 36 5.39 3.70 8.78
C LYS A 36 5.11 2.68 9.88
N CYS A 37 5.27 1.39 9.62
CA CYS A 37 5.08 0.35 10.63
C CYS A 37 6.18 0.39 11.69
N PRO A 38 5.85 0.08 12.95
CA PRO A 38 6.86 -0.10 13.98
C PRO A 38 7.74 -1.32 13.64
N PRO A 39 9.08 -1.25 13.81
CA PRO A 39 9.96 -2.38 13.53
C PRO A 39 9.71 -3.62 14.40
N ILE A 40 9.09 -3.42 15.57
CA ILE A 40 8.76 -4.47 16.54
C ILE A 40 7.32 -4.25 16.99
N ASP A 41 6.54 -5.33 17.00
CA ASP A 41 5.14 -5.30 17.42
C ASP A 41 5.02 -4.91 18.91
N GLY A 42 4.08 -4.00 19.18
CA GLY A 42 3.81 -3.46 20.51
C GLY A 42 2.63 -4.12 21.21
N GLY A 43 2.09 -3.45 22.23
CA GLY A 43 0.83 -3.86 22.86
C GLY A 43 -0.41 -3.51 22.04
N ASP A 44 -0.30 -2.50 21.17
CA ASP A 44 -1.38 -2.03 20.29
C ASP A 44 -1.10 -2.45 18.84
N ILE A 45 -2.16 -2.83 18.13
CA ILE A 45 -2.09 -3.14 16.69
C ILE A 45 -2.15 -1.83 15.91
N VAL A 46 -1.27 -1.69 14.92
CA VAL A 46 -1.22 -0.51 14.05
C VAL A 46 -1.91 -0.83 12.73
N PHE A 47 -2.88 0.00 12.38
CA PHE A 47 -3.60 -0.09 11.11
C PHE A 47 -3.42 1.16 10.27
N PHE A 48 -3.45 1.01 8.95
CA PHE A 48 -3.50 2.12 8.00
C PHE A 48 -4.61 1.89 6.98
N PRO A 49 -5.39 2.91 6.59
CA PRO A 49 -6.35 2.76 5.50
C PRO A 49 -5.62 2.60 4.17
N ASP A 50 -6.18 1.79 3.28
CA ASP A 50 -5.77 1.76 1.88
C ASP A 50 -6.24 3.05 1.19
N PRO A 51 -5.36 3.85 0.58
CA PRO A 51 -5.76 5.08 -0.10
C PRO A 51 -6.54 4.85 -1.40
N GLU A 52 -6.40 3.67 -2.01
CA GLU A 52 -6.98 3.33 -3.32
C GLU A 52 -8.27 2.48 -3.20
N ASP A 53 -8.57 1.94 -2.02
CA ASP A 53 -9.80 1.18 -1.78
C ASP A 53 -10.36 1.38 -0.36
N CYS A 54 -11.58 1.91 -0.26
CA CYS A 54 -12.25 2.13 1.02
C CYS A 54 -12.59 0.82 1.76
N ALA A 55 -12.71 -0.31 1.06
CA ALA A 55 -12.90 -1.61 1.69
C ALA A 55 -11.60 -2.27 2.15
N SER A 56 -10.45 -1.69 1.84
CA SER A 56 -9.17 -2.26 2.22
C SER A 56 -8.43 -1.44 3.26
N TYR A 57 -7.57 -2.14 3.99
CA TYR A 57 -6.72 -1.59 5.02
C TYR A 57 -5.46 -2.44 5.16
N CYS A 58 -4.51 -1.90 5.91
CA CYS A 58 -3.23 -2.48 6.18
C CYS A 58 -3.09 -2.73 7.68
N GLU A 59 -2.57 -3.89 8.06
CA GLU A 59 -2.20 -4.20 9.44
C GLU A 59 -0.68 -4.39 9.51
N CYS A 60 -0.03 -3.71 10.44
CA CYS A 60 1.40 -3.87 10.64
C CYS A 60 1.71 -5.14 11.45
N SER A 61 2.69 -5.90 10.98
CA SER A 61 3.38 -6.90 11.79
C SER A 61 4.87 -6.95 11.45
N SER A 62 5.71 -6.89 12.48
CA SER A 62 7.17 -7.01 12.39
C SER A 62 7.82 -6.07 11.36
N GLY A 63 7.34 -4.83 11.31
CA GLY A 63 7.84 -3.79 10.38
C GLY A 63 7.27 -3.85 8.97
N GLU A 64 6.34 -4.76 8.66
CA GLU A 64 5.68 -4.88 7.36
C GLU A 64 4.18 -4.64 7.46
N ALA A 65 3.60 -3.97 6.47
CA ALA A 65 2.17 -3.74 6.37
C ALA A 65 1.54 -4.82 5.48
N PHE A 66 0.60 -5.58 6.03
CA PHE A 66 -0.13 -6.63 5.34
C PHE A 66 -1.49 -6.11 4.85
N HIS A 67 -1.87 -6.42 3.62
CA HIS A 67 -3.10 -5.94 3.01
C HIS A 67 -4.29 -6.84 3.35
N PHE A 68 -5.40 -6.23 3.72
CA PHE A 68 -6.66 -6.88 4.06
C PHE A 68 -7.82 -6.19 3.35
N THR A 69 -8.85 -6.97 3.04
CA THR A 69 -10.10 -6.47 2.44
C THR A 69 -11.28 -6.88 3.31
N CYS A 70 -12.14 -5.93 3.61
CA CYS A 70 -13.38 -6.15 4.34
C CYS A 70 -14.33 -7.07 3.55
N VAL A 71 -14.93 -8.02 4.26
CA VAL A 71 -15.85 -8.99 3.67
C VAL A 71 -17.24 -8.40 3.46
N GLY A 72 -18.01 -8.96 2.52
CA GLY A 72 -19.45 -8.72 2.43
C GLY A 72 -19.86 -7.30 2.04
N GLY A 73 -19.00 -6.56 1.31
CA GLY A 73 -19.27 -5.18 0.91
C GLY A 73 -19.21 -4.17 2.06
N LEU A 74 -18.60 -4.56 3.19
CA LEU A 74 -18.27 -3.64 4.27
C LEU A 74 -17.07 -2.78 3.85
N VAL A 75 -16.93 -1.63 4.51
CA VAL A 75 -15.80 -0.72 4.29
C VAL A 75 -15.02 -0.50 5.59
N TYR A 76 -13.73 -0.20 5.46
CA TYR A 76 -12.87 0.03 6.61
C TYR A 76 -13.17 1.39 7.24
N ASP A 77 -13.58 1.36 8.50
CA ASP A 77 -13.83 2.51 9.35
C ASP A 77 -12.55 2.86 10.12
N VAL A 78 -11.94 3.99 9.74
CA VAL A 78 -10.66 4.44 10.29
C VAL A 78 -10.80 4.86 11.76
N ASP A 79 -11.97 5.36 12.18
CA ASP A 79 -12.15 5.86 13.54
C ASP A 79 -12.29 4.71 14.56
N SER A 80 -12.88 3.60 14.13
CA SER A 80 -13.14 2.43 14.98
C SER A 80 -12.24 1.23 14.69
N HIS A 81 -11.38 1.31 13.67
CA HIS A 81 -10.49 0.24 13.19
C HIS A 81 -11.21 -1.09 12.90
N ILE A 82 -12.42 -1.04 12.34
CA ILE A 82 -13.21 -2.23 11.98
C ILE A 82 -13.82 -2.11 10.57
N CYS A 83 -14.21 -3.24 10.01
CA CYS A 83 -15.10 -3.28 8.86
C CYS A 83 -16.52 -2.94 9.28
N ASN A 84 -17.08 -1.87 8.74
CA ASN A 84 -18.39 -1.33 9.13
C ASN A 84 -19.27 -1.10 7.89
N TRP A 85 -20.55 -0.81 8.12
CA TRP A 85 -21.51 -0.60 7.05
C TRP A 85 -21.16 0.65 6.24
N PRO A 86 -21.22 0.60 4.90
CA PRO A 86 -20.88 1.74 4.03
C PRO A 86 -21.64 3.03 4.35
N THR A 87 -22.86 2.92 4.90
CA THR A 87 -23.70 4.05 5.31
C THR A 87 -23.26 4.74 6.59
N MET A 88 -22.37 4.10 7.37
CA MET A 88 -21.87 4.59 8.66
C MET A 88 -20.46 5.17 8.58
N VAL A 89 -19.78 5.00 7.44
CA VAL A 89 -18.37 5.35 7.26
C VAL A 89 -18.22 6.42 6.19
N ASP A 90 -17.46 7.47 6.50
CA ASP A 90 -16.96 8.41 5.51
C ASP A 90 -15.65 7.87 4.92
N CYS A 91 -15.65 7.61 3.61
CA CYS A 91 -14.47 7.12 2.90
C CYS A 91 -13.48 8.25 2.58
N GLY A 92 -13.90 9.51 2.67
CA GLY A 92 -13.14 10.63 2.12
C GLY A 92 -12.85 10.41 0.64
N ASP A 93 -11.57 10.54 0.27
CA ASP A 93 -11.11 10.36 -1.12
C ASP A 93 -10.91 8.89 -1.52
N ARG A 94 -11.02 7.94 -0.57
CA ARG A 94 -10.84 6.51 -0.87
C ARG A 94 -11.99 6.00 -1.75
N PRO A 95 -11.70 5.45 -2.94
CA PRO A 95 -12.72 4.87 -3.81
C PRO A 95 -13.54 3.79 -3.09
N ARG A 96 -14.86 3.80 -3.27
CA ARG A 96 -15.71 2.70 -2.79
C ARG A 96 -15.66 1.54 -3.79
N PRO A 97 -15.65 0.28 -3.34
CA PRO A 97 -15.85 -0.85 -4.24
C PRO A 97 -17.19 -0.72 -4.94
N LEU A 98 -17.21 -1.06 -6.24
CA LEU A 98 -18.42 -1.07 -7.07
C LEU A 98 -19.37 -2.22 -6.70
#